data_AF-A0A3D5NPD5-F1
#
_entry.id   AF-A0A3D5NPD5-F1
#
_cell.length_a   1.000
_cell.length_b   1.000
_cell.length_c   1.000
_cell.angle_alpha   90.00
_cell.angle_beta   90.00
_cell.angle_gamma   90.00
#
_symmetry.space_group_name_H-M   'P 1'
#
loop_
_entity.id
_entity.type
_entity.pdbx_description
1 polymer ?
#
loop_
_entity_poly.entity_id
_entity_poly.type
_entity_poly.pdbx_seq_one_letter_code
_entity_poly.pdbx_strand_id
1 'polypeptide(L)'
;MKENFLSQAEVDALLKKRDASEETGLRETDKDVIGEVGNITMSTAATTLSSIINRRVSITTPRVSYINFQEIIEECDIPKIVSRIGFKEGLKGNNLL
;
A
#
# COMPACT_ATOMS: atom_id res chain seq x y z
N MET A 1 -20.39 -3.66 -48.75
CA MET A 1 -20.11 -3.75 -47.30
C MET A 1 -18.60 -3.86 -47.18
N LYS A 2 -17.89 -2.75 -46.92
CA LYS A 2 -16.42 -2.80 -46.74
C LYS A 2 -16.19 -3.07 -45.26
N GLU A 3 -15.72 -4.27 -44.96
CA GLU A 3 -15.33 -4.67 -43.63
C GLU A 3 -14.25 -3.72 -43.11
N ASN A 4 -14.51 -3.17 -41.92
CA ASN A 4 -13.66 -2.22 -41.23
C ASN A 4 -12.48 -2.97 -40.63
N PHE A 5 -11.56 -3.43 -41.49
CA PHE A 5 -10.31 -4.05 -41.06
C PHE A 5 -9.43 -2.97 -40.46
N LEU A 6 -9.28 -3.01 -39.13
CA LEU A 6 -8.28 -2.23 -38.42
C LEU A 6 -6.92 -2.58 -39.00
N SER A 7 -6.12 -1.55 -39.31
CA SER A 7 -4.74 -1.74 -39.73
C SER A 7 -3.93 -2.40 -38.61
N GLN A 8 -2.88 -3.15 -38.94
CA GLN A 8 -2.05 -3.78 -37.92
C GLN A 8 -1.42 -2.76 -36.96
N ALA A 9 -1.22 -1.52 -37.41
CA ALA A 9 -0.79 -0.42 -36.55
C ALA A 9 -1.86 -0.02 -35.50
N GLU A 10 -3.15 -0.07 -35.86
CA GLU A 10 -4.25 0.16 -34.92
C GLU A 10 -4.45 -1.02 -33.97
N VAL A 11 -4.24 -2.25 -34.46
CA VAL A 11 -4.24 -3.47 -33.63
C VAL A 11 -3.09 -3.42 -32.61
N ASP A 12 -1.89 -3.07 -33.04
CA ASP A 12 -0.72 -2.92 -32.18
C ASP A 12 -0.88 -1.76 -31.18
N ALA A 13 -1.49 -0.65 -31.60
CA ALA A 13 -1.81 0.47 -30.70
C ALA A 13 -2.86 0.08 -29.64
N LEU A 14 -3.86 -0.74 -30.00
CA LEU A 14 -4.87 -1.25 -29.07
C LEU A 14 -4.29 -2.32 -28.12
N LEU A 15 -3.40 -3.19 -28.61
CA LEU A 15 -2.69 -4.17 -27.79
C LEU A 15 -1.71 -3.49 -26.82
N LYS A 16 -0.91 -2.54 -27.30
CA LYS A 16 -0.01 -1.76 -26.44
C LYS A 16 -0.77 -0.95 -25.37
N LYS A 17 -2.00 -0.51 -25.66
CA LYS A 17 -2.87 0.16 -24.67
C LYS A 17 -3.45 -0.81 -23.63
N ARG A 18 -3.55 -2.11 -23.96
CA ARG A 18 -3.90 -3.19 -23.01
C ARG A 18 -2.69 -3.65 -22.18
N ASP A 19 -1.49 -3.63 -22.75
CA ASP A 19 -0.26 -3.94 -22.00
C ASP A 19 0.20 -2.75 -21.12
N ALA A 20 -0.21 -1.51 -21.46
CA ALA A 20 0.03 -0.32 -20.67
C ALA A 20 -1.00 -0.07 -19.55
N SER A 21 -1.94 -0.99 -19.32
CA SER A 21 -2.53 -1.13 -17.98
C SER A 21 -1.61 -2.01 -17.14
N GLU A 22 -0.40 -1.52 -16.91
CA GLU A 22 0.34 -1.91 -15.71
C GLU A 22 -0.61 -1.61 -14.54
N GLU A 23 -0.99 -2.63 -13.77
CA GLU A 23 -1.64 -2.43 -12.48
C GLU A 23 -0.62 -1.73 -11.55
N THR A 24 -0.39 -0.43 -11.76
CA THR A 24 0.45 0.39 -10.90
C THR A 24 -0.34 0.68 -9.63
N GLY A 25 -0.33 -0.26 -8.69
CA GLY A 25 -0.97 -0.12 -7.40
C GLY A 25 -1.37 -1.44 -6.74
N LEU A 26 -1.81 -1.34 -5.50
CA LEU A 26 -2.46 -2.45 -4.80
C LEU A 26 -3.90 -2.62 -5.31
N ARG A 27 -4.32 -3.85 -5.60
CA ARG A 27 -5.73 -4.15 -5.89
C ARG A 27 -6.57 -3.90 -4.64
N GLU A 28 -7.86 -3.62 -4.79
CA GLU A 28 -8.75 -3.35 -3.65
C GLU A 28 -8.77 -4.52 -2.66
N THR A 29 -8.78 -5.76 -3.14
CA THR A 29 -8.69 -6.94 -2.27
C THR A 29 -7.39 -6.99 -1.47
N ASP A 30 -6.27 -6.57 -2.05
CA ASP A 30 -5.00 -6.54 -1.33
C ASP A 30 -5.01 -5.44 -0.24
N LYS A 31 -5.63 -4.29 -0.53
CA LYS A 31 -5.81 -3.21 0.46
C LYS A 31 -6.69 -3.66 1.62
N ASP A 32 -7.77 -4.38 1.35
CA ASP A 32 -8.67 -4.91 2.37
C ASP A 32 -7.94 -5.91 3.28
N VAL A 33 -7.17 -6.83 2.70
CA VAL A 33 -6.37 -7.81 3.45
C VAL A 33 -5.32 -7.11 4.32
N ILE A 34 -4.58 -6.15 3.76
CA ILE A 34 -3.59 -5.37 4.52
C ILE A 34 -4.27 -4.55 5.62
N GLY A 35 -5.44 -3.98 5.34
CA GLY A 35 -6.23 -3.20 6.29
C GLY A 35 -6.67 -4.03 7.49
N GLU A 36 -7.18 -5.24 7.25
CA GLU A 36 -7.64 -6.15 8.30
C GLU A 36 -6.47 -6.65 9.15
N VAL A 37 -5.37 -7.06 8.51
CA VAL A 37 -4.14 -7.46 9.23
C VAL A 37 -3.60 -6.30 10.06
N GLY A 38 -3.60 -5.08 9.51
CA GLY A 38 -3.18 -3.86 10.20
C GLY A 38 -4.06 -3.56 11.41
N ASN A 39 -5.38 -3.66 11.26
CA ASN A 39 -6.33 -3.42 12.33
C ASN A 39 -6.14 -4.40 13.51
N ILE A 40 -5.98 -5.69 13.23
CA ILE A 40 -5.74 -6.73 14.26
C ILE A 40 -4.40 -6.51 14.96
N THR A 41 -3.33 -6.30 14.19
CA THR A 41 -1.96 -6.14 14.71
C THR A 41 -1.86 -4.90 15.59
N MET A 42 -2.40 -3.76 15.13
CA MET A 42 -2.39 -2.53 15.90
C MET A 42 -3.27 -2.62 17.16
N SER A 43 -4.43 -3.28 17.10
CA SER A 43 -5.27 -3.51 18.30
C SER A 43 -4.54 -4.31 19.38
N THR A 44 -3.75 -5.31 18.96
CA THR A 44 -2.90 -6.08 19.88
C THR A 44 -1.80 -5.19 20.45
N ALA A 45 -1.12 -4.40 19.61
CA ALA A 45 -0.10 -3.45 20.04
C ALA A 45 -0.64 -2.40 21.03
N ALA A 46 -1.86 -1.88 20.79
CA ALA A 46 -2.54 -0.96 21.69
C ALA A 46 -2.78 -1.58 23.07
N THR A 47 -3.22 -2.84 23.09
CA THR A 47 -3.44 -3.59 24.33
C THR A 47 -2.14 -3.76 25.09
N THR A 48 -1.07 -4.22 24.43
CA THR A 48 0.25 -4.36 25.06
C THR A 48 0.79 -3.04 25.57
N LEU A 49 0.70 -1.97 24.76
CA LEU A 49 1.15 -0.64 25.15
C LEU A 49 0.36 -0.13 26.36
N SER A 50 -0.96 -0.33 26.38
CA SER A 50 -1.83 0.08 27.49
C SER A 50 -1.41 -0.53 28.82
N SER A 51 -0.95 -1.79 28.80
CA SER A 51 -0.41 -2.47 29.97
C SER A 51 0.94 -1.90 30.42
N ILE A 52 1.81 -1.52 29.47
CA ILE A 52 3.13 -0.95 29.76
C ILE A 52 3.01 0.44 30.40
N ILE A 53 2.13 1.30 29.87
CA ILE A 53 1.98 2.69 30.33
C ILE A 53 0.85 2.87 31.35
N ASN A 54 0.15 1.78 31.71
CA ASN A 54 -1.00 1.75 32.60
C ASN A 54 -2.08 2.80 32.27
N ARG A 55 -2.38 2.96 30.98
CA ARG A 55 -3.40 3.89 30.47
C ARG A 55 -4.12 3.28 29.29
N ARG A 56 -5.41 3.57 29.16
CA ARG A 56 -6.19 3.13 28.00
C ARG A 56 -5.59 3.72 26.71
N VAL A 57 -5.27 2.83 25.79
CA VAL A 57 -4.88 3.18 24.41
C VAL A 57 -5.96 2.64 23.49
N SER A 58 -6.44 3.49 22.58
CA SER A 58 -7.42 3.10 21.56
C SER A 58 -6.84 3.38 20.18
N ILE A 59 -7.06 2.46 19.25
CA ILE A 59 -6.68 2.60 17.86
C ILE A 59 -7.93 2.41 16.99
N THR A 60 -7.98 3.11 15.86
CA THR A 60 -9.04 2.99 14.84
C THR A 60 -8.51 2.28 13.60
N THR A 61 -9.42 1.86 12.72
CA THR A 61 -9.06 1.18 11.47
C THR A 61 -8.13 2.05 10.62
N PRO A 62 -6.94 1.54 10.23
CA PRO A 62 -6.03 2.27 9.37
C PRO A 62 -6.58 2.38 7.95
N ARG A 63 -6.17 3.42 7.22
CA ARG A 63 -6.42 3.54 5.77
C ARG A 63 -5.21 3.00 5.01
N VAL A 64 -5.45 2.23 3.95
CA VAL A 64 -4.40 1.65 3.11
C VAL A 64 -4.39 2.35 1.76
N SER A 65 -3.23 2.89 1.39
CA SER A 65 -2.97 3.48 0.09
C SER A 65 -1.61 3.04 -0.44
N TYR A 66 -1.44 3.16 -1.75
CA TYR A 66 -0.16 2.97 -2.41
C TYR A 66 0.37 4.36 -2.80
N ILE A 67 1.60 4.67 -2.39
CA ILE A 67 2.24 5.99 -2.59
C ILE A 67 3.74 5.79 -2.84
N ASN A 68 4.37 6.67 -3.63
CA ASN A 68 5.82 6.64 -3.78
C ASN A 68 6.48 7.15 -2.50
N PHE A 69 7.58 6.51 -2.10
CA PHE A 69 8.34 6.93 -0.92
C PHE A 69 8.82 8.39 -1.01
N GLN A 70 9.14 8.88 -2.22
CA GLN A 70 9.58 10.25 -2.43
C GLN A 70 8.49 11.28 -2.04
N GLU A 71 7.22 10.99 -2.32
CA GLU A 71 6.08 11.85 -1.94
C GLU A 71 5.96 11.96 -0.41
N ILE A 72 6.22 10.87 0.33
CA ILE A 72 6.21 10.86 1.81
C ILE A 72 7.27 11.83 2.37
N ILE A 73 8.44 11.90 1.72
CA ILE A 73 9.54 12.79 2.14
C ILE A 73 9.19 14.24 1.83
N GLU A 74 8.58 14.51 0.68
CA GLU A 74 8.17 15.85 0.26
C GLU A 74 7.06 16.43 1.15
N GLU A 75 6.15 15.59 1.66
CA GLU A 75 5.11 15.99 2.63
C GLU A 75 5.63 16.16 4.07
N CYS A 76 6.93 16.01 4.31
CA CYS A 76 7.50 16.07 5.65
C CYS A 76 7.88 17.50 6.06
N ASP A 77 6.88 18.29 6.46
CA ASP A 77 7.07 19.71 6.82
C ASP A 77 7.78 19.95 8.17
N ILE A 78 7.78 18.95 9.06
CA ILE A 78 8.36 19.02 10.41
C ILE A 78 9.24 17.81 10.69
N PRO A 79 10.25 17.92 11.58
CA PRO A 79 11.06 16.77 11.99
C PRO A 79 10.20 15.67 12.61
N LYS A 80 10.25 14.47 12.02
CA LYS A 80 9.57 13.26 12.51
C LYS A 80 10.59 12.25 13.04
N ILE A 81 10.23 11.54 14.11
CA ILE A 81 10.99 10.37 14.57
C ILE A 81 10.53 9.18 13.74
N VAL A 82 11.49 8.38 13.26
CA VAL A 82 11.22 7.24 12.40
C VAL A 82 11.90 5.99 12.97
N SER A 83 11.15 4.89 13.06
CA SER A 83 11.62 3.57 13.43
C SER A 83 11.63 2.65 12.20
N ARG A 84 12.76 1.99 11.94
CA ARG A 84 12.91 1.02 10.86
C ARG A 84 13.09 -0.37 11.42
N ILE A 85 12.23 -1.29 11.02
CA ILE A 85 12.24 -2.69 11.46
C ILE A 85 12.38 -3.57 10.22
N GLY A 86 13.52 -4.27 10.09
CA GLY A 86 13.75 -5.21 9.00
C GLY A 86 13.08 -6.56 9.27
N PHE A 87 12.41 -7.12 8.26
CA PHE A 87 11.91 -8.50 8.35
C PHE A 87 13.06 -9.49 8.21
N LYS A 88 13.14 -10.46 9.12
CA LYS A 88 14.19 -11.49 9.11
C LYS A 88 13.82 -12.70 8.25
N GLU A 89 12.56 -13.12 8.28
CA GLU A 89 12.06 -14.30 7.59
C GLU A 89 10.64 -14.04 7.05
N GLY A 90 10.23 -14.80 6.03
CA GLY A 90 8.92 -14.72 5.38
C GLY A 90 8.79 -13.56 4.40
N LEU A 91 8.92 -12.33 4.89
CA LEU A 91 8.84 -11.11 4.08
C LEU A 91 10.22 -10.52 3.81
N LYS A 92 10.37 -9.85 2.67
CA LYS A 92 11.54 -9.05 2.33
C LYS A 92 11.17 -7.58 2.36
N GLY A 93 11.97 -6.76 3.05
CA GLY A 93 11.77 -5.32 3.13
C GLY A 93 11.86 -4.81 4.57
N ASN A 94 11.36 -3.60 4.77
CA ASN A 94 11.35 -2.93 6.06
C ASN A 94 9.94 -2.45 6.38
N ASN A 95 9.55 -2.57 7.65
CA ASN A 95 8.45 -1.80 8.21
C ASN A 95 9.02 -0.46 8.72
N LEU A 96 8.35 0.63 8.37
CA LEU A 96 8.73 1.99 8.76
C LEU A 96 7.55 2.58 9.55
N LEU A 97 7.83 3.12 10.73
CA LEU A 97 6.84 3.75 11.60
C LEU A 97 7.31 5.12 12.08
#